data_AF-A0A1J5S1E2-F1
#
_entry.id   AF-A0A1J5S1E2-F1
#
_cell.length_a   1.000
_cell.length_b   1.000
_cell.length_c   1.000
_cell.angle_alpha   90.00
_cell.angle_beta   90.00
_cell.angle_gamma   90.00
#
_symmetry.space_group_name_H-M   'P 1'
#
loop_
_entity.id
_entity.type
_entity.pdbx_description
1 polymer ?
#
loop_
_entity_poly.entity_id
_entity_poly.type
_entity_poly.pdbx_seq_one_letter_code
_entity_poly.pdbx_strand_id
1 'polypeptide(L)'
;MNAPTRQPTVTMTPNPTQHRINATETVSRSRTLRFGFLAAMFIITGSLPATAATLQVDLTSLLNARIVTTLSRGRLVPWTDALDNAGSGEATCSAALRMGDANPRALPDDGLFPATASHPRVRLHFSDARATGDQVHRSVGRDDFKIAMPPTHYRQLWIFCMSGLGKSLLTVTLSYTDGSSVQKRLTVPDWYFPAQDNDPRLCNLAGNLGKWGKDNRMMEKDHHYLVGIDLAPDARRTLTGVRIEKSDSGVLTLWGMTGVTP
;
A
#
# COMPACT_ATOMS: atom_id res chain seq x y z
N MET A 1 18.98 -51.45 14.99
CA MET A 1 20.07 -50.63 15.57
C MET A 1 20.80 -49.99 14.39
N ASN A 2 20.51 -48.72 14.09
CA ASN A 2 21.12 -48.02 12.94
C ASN A 2 22.10 -46.97 13.45
N ALA A 3 23.34 -47.05 12.95
CA ALA A 3 24.44 -46.16 13.31
C ALA A 3 24.28 -44.76 12.68
N PRO A 4 24.82 -43.70 13.30
CA PRO A 4 24.67 -42.34 12.80
C PRO A 4 25.77 -41.94 11.80
N THR A 5 25.35 -41.36 10.69
CA THR A 5 26.20 -40.78 9.63
C THR A 5 26.72 -39.40 10.07
N ARG A 6 28.04 -39.21 10.08
CA ARG A 6 28.69 -37.92 10.40
C ARG A 6 28.61 -36.96 9.20
N GLN A 7 28.25 -35.70 9.45
CA GLN A 7 28.36 -34.60 8.50
C GLN A 7 29.77 -33.96 8.54
N PRO A 8 30.30 -33.47 7.40
CA PRO A 8 31.59 -32.80 7.34
C PRO A 8 31.52 -31.32 7.73
N THR A 9 32.52 -30.88 8.47
CA THR A 9 32.79 -29.49 8.87
C THR A 9 33.37 -28.71 7.69
N VAL A 10 32.75 -27.58 7.33
CA VAL A 10 33.26 -26.65 6.32
C VAL A 10 33.89 -25.45 7.02
N THR A 11 35.20 -25.28 6.85
CA THR A 11 35.96 -24.14 7.35
C THR A 11 35.96 -23.02 6.31
N MET A 12 35.42 -21.85 6.66
CA MET A 12 35.51 -20.63 5.84
C MET A 12 36.79 -19.85 6.16
N THR A 13 37.61 -19.57 5.14
CA THR A 13 38.72 -18.61 5.19
C THR A 13 38.29 -17.24 4.64
N PRO A 14 38.73 -16.12 5.26
CA PRO A 14 38.39 -14.78 4.79
C PRO A 14 39.33 -14.30 3.66
N ASN A 15 38.76 -13.56 2.72
CA ASN A 15 39.45 -12.94 1.58
C ASN A 15 39.63 -11.44 1.84
N PRO A 16 40.86 -10.87 1.87
CA PRO A 16 41.05 -9.44 1.92
C PRO A 16 41.61 -8.91 0.59
N THR A 17 40.96 -7.91 -0.01
CA THR A 17 41.68 -7.02 -0.94
C THR A 17 41.07 -5.62 -0.93
N GLN A 18 41.81 -4.69 -0.30
CA GLN A 18 41.62 -3.26 -0.42
C GLN A 18 42.27 -2.78 -1.72
N HIS A 19 41.52 -2.04 -2.56
CA HIS A 19 42.10 -1.28 -3.67
C HIS A 19 42.10 0.21 -3.36
N ARG A 20 43.32 0.74 -3.33
CA ARG A 20 43.73 2.14 -3.16
C ARG A 20 43.54 2.88 -4.49
N ILE A 21 42.85 4.02 -4.50
CA ILE A 21 42.74 4.90 -5.67
C ILE A 21 43.56 6.15 -5.39
N ASN A 22 44.59 6.38 -6.19
CA ASN A 22 45.43 7.58 -6.15
C ASN A 22 44.75 8.71 -6.95
N ALA A 23 44.74 9.90 -6.36
CA ALA A 23 44.35 11.15 -6.99
C ALA A 23 45.50 11.67 -7.88
N THR A 24 45.16 12.15 -9.08
CA THR A 24 46.06 12.96 -9.92
C THR A 24 45.37 14.29 -10.19
N GLU A 25 45.88 15.34 -9.54
CA GLU A 25 45.56 16.73 -9.85
C GLU A 25 46.26 17.14 -11.15
N THR A 26 45.50 17.73 -12.08
CA THR A 26 46.08 18.43 -13.23
C THR A 26 45.62 19.88 -13.19
N VAL A 27 46.56 20.76 -12.81
CA VAL A 27 46.44 22.22 -12.92
C VAL A 27 46.58 22.61 -14.40
N SER A 28 45.58 23.27 -14.97
CA SER A 28 45.68 23.92 -16.28
C SER A 28 45.42 25.42 -16.16
N ARG A 29 46.39 26.19 -16.66
CA ARG A 29 46.49 27.65 -16.60
C ARG A 29 45.60 28.34 -17.65
N SER A 30 45.00 29.42 -17.19
CA SER A 30 44.43 30.59 -17.88
C SER A 30 44.82 30.85 -19.34
N ARG A 31 43.81 31.20 -20.16
CA ARG A 31 43.90 32.26 -21.17
C ARG A 31 42.60 33.05 -21.24
N THR A 32 42.68 34.32 -20.89
CA THR A 32 41.59 35.30 -20.92
C THR A 32 41.43 35.82 -22.34
N LEU A 33 40.31 35.50 -23.00
CA LEU A 33 39.89 36.13 -24.24
C LEU A 33 38.64 36.96 -23.95
N ARG A 34 38.76 38.29 -24.06
CA ARG A 34 37.64 39.23 -23.92
C ARG A 34 36.92 39.34 -25.27
N PHE A 35 35.77 38.68 -25.39
CA PHE A 35 34.79 38.98 -26.43
C PHE A 35 33.61 39.72 -25.78
N GLY A 36 33.37 40.95 -26.24
CA GLY A 36 32.20 41.72 -25.86
C GLY A 36 30.95 41.11 -26.51
N PHE A 37 30.21 40.32 -25.74
CA PHE A 37 28.87 39.86 -26.09
C PHE A 37 27.86 40.75 -25.38
N LEU A 38 27.00 41.43 -26.16
CA LEU A 38 25.78 42.04 -25.66
C LEU A 38 24.81 40.89 -25.36
N ALA A 39 24.83 40.38 -24.12
CA ALA A 39 23.93 39.32 -23.67
C ALA A 39 22.55 39.92 -23.37
N ALA A 40 21.57 39.64 -24.22
CA ALA A 40 20.17 39.79 -23.87
C ALA A 40 19.87 38.82 -22.71
N MET A 41 19.84 39.35 -21.49
CA MET A 41 19.54 38.59 -20.28
C MET A 41 18.03 38.31 -20.24
N PHE A 42 17.59 37.28 -20.97
CA PHE A 42 16.29 36.68 -20.74
C PHE A 42 16.33 36.05 -19.33
N ILE A 43 15.65 36.69 -18.38
CA ILE A 43 15.34 36.07 -17.10
C ILE A 43 14.32 34.98 -17.41
N ILE A 44 14.80 33.78 -17.71
CA ILE A 44 13.98 32.58 -17.70
C ILE A 44 13.73 32.30 -16.22
N THR A 45 12.62 32.83 -15.68
CA THR A 45 12.06 32.35 -14.41
C THR A 45 11.55 30.93 -14.65
N GLY A 46 12.47 29.97 -14.66
CA GLY A 46 12.13 28.55 -14.68
C GLY A 46 11.47 28.21 -13.36
N SER A 47 10.15 28.11 -13.35
CA SER A 47 9.42 27.50 -12.25
C SER A 47 9.92 26.07 -12.11
N LEU A 48 10.59 25.74 -11.01
CA LEU A 48 10.90 24.35 -10.71
C LEU A 48 9.57 23.58 -10.64
N PRO A 49 9.46 22.41 -11.27
CA PRO A 49 8.24 21.62 -11.21
C PRO A 49 7.92 21.30 -9.74
N ALA A 50 6.71 21.63 -9.31
CA ALA A 50 6.21 21.20 -8.01
C ALA A 50 6.33 19.66 -7.94
N THR A 51 6.92 19.16 -6.86
CA THR A 51 7.06 17.72 -6.65
C THR A 51 5.69 17.18 -6.23
N ALA A 52 5.16 16.22 -6.99
CA ALA A 52 3.87 15.63 -6.72
C ALA A 52 3.80 15.12 -5.26
N ALA A 53 2.79 15.56 -4.52
CA ALA A 53 2.62 15.19 -3.12
C ALA A 53 1.64 14.01 -2.98
N THR A 54 1.95 13.10 -2.06
CA THR A 54 1.02 12.02 -1.67
C THR A 54 0.17 12.47 -0.49
N LEU A 55 -1.15 12.37 -0.64
CA LEU A 55 -2.14 12.72 0.36
C LEU A 55 -2.84 11.44 0.88
N GLN A 56 -2.70 11.14 2.17
CA GLN A 56 -3.51 10.08 2.80
C GLN A 56 -4.91 10.60 3.05
N VAL A 57 -5.92 9.80 2.69
CA VAL A 57 -7.33 10.12 2.99
C VAL A 57 -7.67 9.54 4.35
N ASP A 58 -8.27 10.35 5.22
CA ASP A 58 -8.72 9.87 6.52
C ASP A 58 -10.06 9.13 6.40
N LEU A 59 -10.02 7.82 6.63
CA LEU A 59 -11.21 6.96 6.66
C LEU A 59 -11.74 6.68 8.06
N THR A 60 -11.19 7.30 9.12
CA THR A 60 -11.46 6.92 10.52
C THR A 60 -12.95 6.88 10.87
N SER A 61 -13.75 7.82 10.36
CA SER A 61 -15.21 7.86 10.62
C SER A 61 -16.02 6.78 9.90
N LEU A 62 -15.39 6.03 8.98
CA LEU A 62 -16.01 5.00 8.15
C LEU A 62 -15.67 3.58 8.63
N LEU A 63 -14.59 3.41 9.38
CA LEU A 63 -14.13 2.10 9.85
C LEU A 63 -15.17 1.48 10.80
N ASN A 64 -15.37 0.17 10.68
CA ASN A 64 -16.41 -0.57 11.42
C ASN A 64 -16.02 -2.01 11.80
N ALA A 65 -14.78 -2.41 11.54
CA ALA A 65 -14.30 -3.76 11.82
C ALA A 65 -12.81 -3.78 12.11
N ARG A 66 -12.41 -4.69 12.99
CA ARG A 66 -11.01 -4.95 13.33
C ARG A 66 -10.62 -6.37 12.93
N ILE A 67 -9.79 -6.47 11.90
CA ILE A 67 -9.47 -7.73 11.23
C ILE A 67 -7.98 -8.12 11.31
N VAL A 68 -7.13 -7.32 11.94
CA VAL A 68 -5.67 -7.55 12.04
C VAL A 68 -5.27 -7.76 13.50
N THR A 69 -4.61 -8.89 13.78
CA THR A 69 -3.87 -9.11 15.04
C THR A 69 -2.58 -8.28 15.03
N THR A 70 -2.42 -7.44 16.05
CA THR A 70 -1.27 -6.54 16.23
C THR A 70 -0.45 -6.95 17.45
N LEU A 71 0.83 -6.58 17.53
CA LEU A 71 1.67 -6.77 18.71
C LEU A 71 1.91 -5.43 19.42
N SER A 72 1.21 -5.19 20.54
CA SER A 72 1.37 -3.96 21.31
C SER A 72 2.01 -4.22 22.65
N ARG A 73 3.11 -3.53 22.95
CA ARG A 73 3.82 -3.64 24.24
C ARG A 73 4.15 -5.11 24.58
N GLY A 74 4.59 -5.88 23.57
CA GLY A 74 4.94 -7.30 23.70
C GLY A 74 3.75 -8.25 23.84
N ARG A 75 2.50 -7.78 23.71
CA ARG A 75 1.28 -8.60 23.83
C ARG A 75 0.52 -8.61 22.50
N LEU A 76 0.03 -9.79 22.14
CA LEU A 76 -0.90 -9.92 21.02
C LEU A 76 -2.20 -9.21 21.36
N VAL A 77 -2.70 -8.41 20.43
CA VAL A 77 -4.04 -7.82 20.46
C VAL A 77 -4.80 -8.41 19.29
N PRO A 78 -5.62 -9.45 19.52
CA PRO A 78 -6.29 -10.19 18.44
C PRO A 78 -7.20 -9.29 17.60
N TRP A 79 -7.42 -9.71 16.36
CA TRP A 79 -8.57 -9.26 15.58
C TRP A 79 -9.89 -9.67 16.28
N THR A 80 -10.97 -8.94 16.03
CA THR A 80 -12.31 -9.24 16.59
C THR A 80 -13.32 -9.64 15.53
N ASP A 81 -13.13 -9.14 14.32
CA ASP A 81 -13.95 -9.39 13.15
C ASP A 81 -13.18 -10.23 12.15
N ALA A 82 -13.86 -11.18 11.50
CA ALA A 82 -13.23 -11.98 10.47
C ALA A 82 -13.08 -11.17 9.17
N LEU A 83 -11.96 -11.32 8.48
CA LEU A 83 -11.66 -10.73 7.17
C LEU A 83 -12.80 -11.00 6.18
N ASP A 84 -13.27 -12.25 6.16
CA ASP A 84 -14.45 -12.73 5.45
C ASP A 84 -15.41 -13.42 6.44
N ASN A 85 -16.36 -14.24 5.98
CA ASN A 85 -17.22 -15.02 6.90
C ASN A 85 -16.64 -16.40 7.24
N ALA A 86 -15.36 -16.68 6.95
CA ALA A 86 -14.69 -17.95 7.24
C ALA A 86 -13.95 -17.97 8.59
N GLY A 87 -14.07 -16.93 9.41
CA GLY A 87 -13.60 -16.96 10.80
C GLY A 87 -12.09 -16.78 11.00
N SER A 88 -11.44 -16.06 10.09
CA SER A 88 -10.01 -15.75 10.14
C SER A 88 -9.76 -14.25 9.96
N GLY A 89 -8.59 -13.78 10.41
CA GLY A 89 -8.11 -12.42 10.19
C GLY A 89 -6.67 -12.41 9.68
N GLU A 90 -6.11 -11.21 9.57
CA GLU A 90 -4.72 -10.97 9.21
C GLU A 90 -3.85 -10.76 10.45
N ALA A 91 -2.54 -10.67 10.27
CA ALA A 91 -1.60 -10.30 11.32
C ALA A 91 -0.56 -9.30 10.81
N THR A 92 -0.01 -8.53 11.74
CA THR A 92 1.25 -7.80 11.54
C THR A 92 2.45 -8.75 11.59
N CYS A 93 3.58 -8.38 10.98
CA CYS A 93 4.81 -9.17 10.97
C CYS A 93 5.28 -9.52 12.38
N SER A 94 5.31 -8.55 13.29
CA SER A 94 5.69 -8.73 14.68
C SER A 94 4.75 -9.70 15.41
N ALA A 95 3.44 -9.60 15.18
CA ALA A 95 2.45 -10.51 15.74
C ALA A 95 2.62 -11.93 15.18
N ALA A 96 2.82 -12.08 13.87
CA ALA A 96 3.07 -13.37 13.22
C ALA A 96 4.31 -14.08 13.80
N LEU A 97 5.40 -13.35 13.96
CA LEU A 97 6.61 -13.84 14.63
C LEU A 97 6.33 -14.28 16.08
N ARG A 98 5.55 -13.48 16.82
CA ARG A 98 5.15 -13.81 18.20
C ARG A 98 4.28 -15.06 18.27
N MET A 99 3.49 -15.32 17.24
CA MET A 99 2.64 -16.51 17.08
C MET A 99 3.42 -17.75 16.59
N GLY A 100 4.71 -17.59 16.27
CA GLY A 100 5.61 -18.69 15.94
C GLY A 100 5.89 -18.89 14.44
N ASP A 101 5.47 -17.97 13.57
CA ASP A 101 5.84 -18.02 12.16
C ASP A 101 7.22 -17.41 11.92
N ALA A 102 8.20 -18.26 11.63
CA ALA A 102 9.58 -17.86 11.37
C ALA A 102 9.77 -17.13 10.03
N ASN A 103 8.77 -17.17 9.13
CA ASN A 103 8.81 -16.49 7.85
C ASN A 103 7.47 -15.75 7.63
N PRO A 104 7.24 -14.64 8.35
CA PRO A 104 5.94 -14.01 8.48
C PRO A 104 5.36 -13.62 7.12
N ARG A 105 4.27 -14.30 6.75
CA ARG A 105 3.42 -13.94 5.60
C ARG A 105 2.33 -12.98 6.06
N ALA A 106 2.76 -11.77 6.43
CA ALA A 106 1.96 -10.86 7.25
C ALA A 106 2.08 -9.41 6.75
N LEU A 107 1.25 -8.54 7.32
CA LEU A 107 1.22 -7.11 7.01
C LEU A 107 2.33 -6.34 7.74
N PRO A 108 2.80 -5.19 7.22
CA PRO A 108 3.77 -4.35 7.91
C PRO A 108 3.23 -3.84 9.27
N ASP A 109 4.08 -3.80 10.30
CA ASP A 109 3.69 -3.46 11.68
C ASP A 109 3.09 -2.06 11.86
N ASP A 110 3.43 -1.12 10.97
CA ASP A 110 2.95 0.26 11.02
C ASP A 110 1.92 0.60 9.93
N GLY A 111 1.49 -0.42 9.16
CA GLY A 111 0.57 -0.29 8.04
C GLY A 111 1.12 0.50 6.86
N LEU A 112 2.42 0.84 6.84
CA LEU A 112 3.03 1.65 5.78
C LEU A 112 3.54 0.76 4.64
N PHE A 113 3.11 1.10 3.43
CA PHE A 113 3.66 0.59 2.19
C PHE A 113 4.39 1.74 1.47
N PRO A 114 5.69 1.60 1.17
CA PRO A 114 6.44 2.62 0.44
C PRO A 114 5.91 2.79 -0.98
N ALA A 115 6.17 3.94 -1.59
CA ALA A 115 5.83 4.15 -3.00
C ALA A 115 6.64 3.21 -3.90
N THR A 116 6.00 2.71 -4.95
CA THR A 116 6.63 1.93 -6.02
C THR A 116 6.26 2.53 -7.37
N ALA A 117 6.69 1.92 -8.47
CA ALA A 117 6.23 2.32 -9.80
C ALA A 117 4.72 2.05 -10.00
N SER A 118 4.14 1.10 -9.27
CA SER A 118 2.76 0.64 -9.45
C SER A 118 1.77 1.31 -8.52
N HIS A 119 2.21 1.95 -7.43
CA HIS A 119 1.33 2.69 -6.53
C HIS A 119 2.10 3.76 -5.74
N PRO A 120 1.43 4.85 -5.33
CA PRO A 120 2.00 5.80 -4.38
C PRO A 120 2.16 5.18 -3.00
N ARG A 121 2.87 5.90 -2.11
CA ARG A 121 2.96 5.53 -0.70
C ARG A 121 1.56 5.50 -0.07
N VAL A 122 1.28 4.49 0.75
CA VAL A 122 0.03 4.40 1.51
C VAL A 122 0.30 3.96 2.94
N ARG A 123 -0.42 4.53 3.90
CA ARG A 123 -0.51 4.03 5.26
C ARG A 123 -1.94 3.55 5.51
N LEU A 124 -2.11 2.27 5.75
CA LEU A 124 -3.40 1.66 6.07
C LEU A 124 -3.81 1.98 7.53
N HIS A 125 -5.09 1.80 7.85
CA HIS A 125 -5.66 2.19 9.15
C HIS A 125 -5.40 1.18 10.30
N PHE A 126 -4.20 0.59 10.36
CA PHE A 126 -3.76 -0.23 11.50
C PHE A 126 -2.29 0.03 11.83
N SER A 127 -1.88 -0.30 13.06
CA SER A 127 -0.47 -0.41 13.45
C SER A 127 -0.36 -1.07 14.83
N ASP A 128 0.82 -1.54 15.19
CA ASP A 128 1.15 -1.97 16.55
C ASP A 128 1.02 -0.86 17.60
N ALA A 129 1.22 0.40 17.18
CA ALA A 129 1.01 1.58 18.00
C ALA A 129 -0.48 1.93 18.19
N ARG A 130 -1.33 1.53 17.24
CA ARG A 130 -2.80 1.69 17.26
C ARG A 130 -3.46 0.31 17.27
N ALA A 131 -3.11 -0.46 18.28
CA ALA A 131 -3.48 -1.86 18.39
C ALA A 131 -4.95 -2.11 18.78
N THR A 132 -5.78 -1.09 18.95
CA THR A 132 -7.20 -1.23 19.31
C THR A 132 -8.07 -0.38 18.39
N GLY A 133 -9.35 -0.72 18.31
CA GLY A 133 -10.32 -0.03 17.45
C GLY A 133 -10.39 -0.62 16.05
N ASP A 134 -11.30 -0.06 15.27
CA ASP A 134 -11.59 -0.49 13.90
C ASP A 134 -10.45 -0.09 12.95
N GLN A 135 -10.20 -0.96 11.97
CA GLN A 135 -9.05 -0.92 11.07
C GLN A 135 -9.46 -0.86 9.60
N VAL A 136 -10.65 -1.35 9.29
CA VAL A 136 -11.20 -1.37 7.93
C VAL A 136 -12.67 -0.98 7.94
N HIS A 137 -13.16 -0.57 6.78
CA HIS A 137 -14.59 -0.62 6.50
C HIS A 137 -14.94 -1.94 5.83
N ARG A 138 -15.77 -2.76 6.48
CA ARG A 138 -16.17 -4.09 6.07
C ARG A 138 -17.64 -4.11 5.62
N SER A 139 -17.86 -4.63 4.42
CA SER A 139 -19.19 -4.75 3.79
C SER A 139 -19.48 -6.21 3.43
N VAL A 140 -20.40 -6.87 4.12
CA VAL A 140 -20.75 -8.30 3.89
C VAL A 140 -21.80 -8.49 2.79
N GLY A 141 -22.73 -7.55 2.66
CA GLY A 141 -23.76 -7.53 1.64
C GLY A 141 -23.71 -6.22 0.86
N ARG A 142 -24.84 -5.74 0.33
CA ARG A 142 -24.94 -4.39 -0.21
C ARG A 142 -24.53 -3.35 0.82
N ASP A 143 -23.81 -2.35 0.33
CA ASP A 143 -23.37 -1.23 1.13
C ASP A 143 -23.24 0.02 0.27
N ASP A 144 -23.35 1.18 0.90
CA ASP A 144 -23.27 2.49 0.25
C ASP A 144 -22.71 3.51 1.23
N PHE A 145 -21.52 3.99 0.93
CA PHE A 145 -20.82 4.95 1.79
C PHE A 145 -20.12 6.04 1.00
N LYS A 146 -19.89 7.16 1.68
CA LYS A 146 -19.29 8.37 1.12
C LYS A 146 -18.03 8.73 1.88
N ILE A 147 -17.02 9.14 1.14
CA ILE A 147 -15.73 9.61 1.63
C ILE A 147 -15.60 11.06 1.18
N ALA A 148 -15.46 11.97 2.14
CA ALA A 148 -15.15 13.36 1.85
C ALA A 148 -13.68 13.46 1.41
N MET A 149 -13.45 14.14 0.30
CA MET A 149 -12.09 14.35 -0.22
C MET A 149 -11.65 15.77 0.08
N PRO A 150 -10.40 15.99 0.52
CA PRO A 150 -9.82 17.32 0.52
C PRO A 150 -9.92 17.93 -0.89
N PRO A 151 -10.54 19.12 -1.04
CA PRO A 151 -10.85 19.68 -2.35
C PRO A 151 -9.56 20.08 -3.07
N THR A 152 -9.09 19.24 -4.00
CA THR A 152 -7.91 19.50 -4.82
C THR A 152 -7.95 18.73 -6.15
N HIS A 153 -6.97 18.98 -7.01
CA HIS A 153 -6.72 18.20 -8.21
C HIS A 153 -5.95 16.94 -7.84
N TYR A 154 -6.42 15.80 -8.35
CA TYR A 154 -5.76 14.51 -8.15
C TYR A 154 -5.29 13.98 -9.50
N ARG A 155 -4.01 13.65 -9.61
CA ARG A 155 -3.44 12.94 -10.76
C ARG A 155 -3.69 11.44 -10.70
N GLN A 156 -3.75 10.90 -9.48
CA GLN A 156 -4.09 9.51 -9.18
C GLN A 156 -4.89 9.48 -7.87
N LEU A 157 -5.75 8.47 -7.74
CA LEU A 157 -6.48 8.24 -6.50
C LEU A 157 -6.72 6.76 -6.32
N TRP A 158 -6.06 6.17 -5.32
CA TRP A 158 -6.03 4.74 -5.10
C TRP A 158 -6.90 4.36 -3.91
N ILE A 159 -7.70 3.32 -4.08
CA ILE A 159 -8.33 2.58 -2.97
C ILE A 159 -7.63 1.24 -2.80
N PHE A 160 -7.51 0.76 -1.56
CA PHE A 160 -6.89 -0.52 -1.25
C PHE A 160 -7.89 -1.43 -0.56
N CYS A 161 -8.15 -2.59 -1.17
CA CYS A 161 -9.25 -3.46 -0.79
C CYS A 161 -8.86 -4.94 -0.84
N MET A 162 -9.59 -5.76 -0.07
CA MET A 162 -9.70 -7.20 -0.34
C MET A 162 -11.17 -7.56 -0.54
N SER A 163 -11.46 -8.57 -1.37
CA SER A 163 -12.78 -9.20 -1.45
C SER A 163 -12.66 -10.66 -1.04
N GLY A 164 -13.57 -11.19 -0.24
CA GLY A 164 -13.65 -12.62 0.06
C GLY A 164 -14.99 -13.23 -0.28
N LEU A 165 -15.05 -14.56 -0.37
CA LEU A 165 -16.27 -15.29 -0.75
C LEU A 165 -16.82 -14.85 -2.11
N GLY A 166 -15.90 -14.61 -3.05
CA GLY A 166 -16.16 -14.11 -4.38
C GLY A 166 -15.72 -12.66 -4.57
N LYS A 167 -15.79 -12.23 -5.84
CA LYS A 167 -15.48 -10.86 -6.24
C LYS A 167 -16.54 -9.86 -5.74
N SER A 168 -16.09 -8.65 -5.41
CA SER A 168 -16.98 -7.53 -5.09
C SER A 168 -17.15 -6.65 -6.32
N LEU A 169 -18.40 -6.30 -6.64
CA LEU A 169 -18.71 -5.37 -7.72
C LEU A 169 -19.02 -4.00 -7.13
N LEU A 170 -18.29 -2.99 -7.57
CA LEU A 170 -18.41 -1.62 -7.06
C LEU A 170 -18.91 -0.70 -8.16
N THR A 171 -19.79 0.21 -7.77
CA THR A 171 -20.07 1.44 -8.50
C THR A 171 -19.47 2.60 -7.71
N VAL A 172 -18.49 3.28 -8.30
CA VAL A 172 -17.79 4.41 -7.68
C VAL A 172 -18.22 5.69 -8.37
N THR A 173 -18.69 6.67 -7.60
CA THR A 173 -19.06 7.99 -8.11
C THR A 173 -18.08 9.03 -7.57
N LEU A 174 -17.43 9.75 -8.48
CA LEU A 174 -16.49 10.84 -8.20
C LEU A 174 -17.24 12.17 -8.37
N SER A 175 -17.30 12.98 -7.32
CA SER A 175 -18.00 14.28 -7.30
C SER A 175 -16.99 15.43 -7.30
N TYR A 176 -17.29 16.49 -8.04
CA TYR A 176 -16.37 17.62 -8.25
C TYR A 176 -17.02 18.96 -7.88
N THR A 177 -16.20 20.00 -7.72
CA THR A 177 -16.65 21.34 -7.30
C THR A 177 -17.58 22.06 -8.27
N ASP A 178 -17.56 21.70 -9.56
CA ASP A 178 -18.44 22.24 -10.60
C ASP A 178 -19.85 21.61 -10.60
N GLY A 179 -20.15 20.74 -9.61
CA GLY A 179 -21.42 20.04 -9.48
C GLY A 179 -21.56 18.79 -10.36
N SER A 180 -20.60 18.53 -11.25
CA SER A 180 -20.60 17.32 -12.08
C SER A 180 -20.12 16.10 -11.29
N SER A 181 -20.47 14.92 -11.81
CA SER A 181 -19.98 13.63 -11.30
C SER A 181 -19.62 12.65 -12.40
N VAL A 182 -18.69 11.74 -12.12
CA VAL A 182 -18.33 10.63 -13.00
C VAL A 182 -18.54 9.31 -12.27
N GLN A 183 -19.27 8.39 -12.88
CA GLN A 183 -19.48 7.05 -12.35
C GLN A 183 -18.54 6.04 -13.03
N LYS A 184 -17.99 5.12 -12.25
CA LYS A 184 -17.12 4.03 -12.70
C LYS A 184 -17.62 2.72 -12.12
N ARG A 185 -17.54 1.65 -12.92
CA ARG A 185 -17.81 0.28 -12.45
C ARG A 185 -16.50 -0.46 -12.31
N LEU A 186 -16.27 -1.06 -11.16
CA LEU A 186 -15.03 -1.75 -10.83
C LEU A 186 -15.35 -3.15 -10.30
N THR A 187 -14.40 -4.06 -10.48
CA THR A 187 -14.44 -5.38 -9.86
C THR A 187 -13.23 -5.51 -8.96
N VAL A 188 -13.45 -5.81 -7.69
CA VAL A 188 -12.39 -6.25 -6.78
C VAL A 188 -12.34 -7.77 -6.86
N PRO A 189 -11.23 -8.38 -7.32
CA PRO A 189 -11.11 -9.83 -7.38
C PRO A 189 -11.24 -10.44 -5.97
N ASP A 190 -11.67 -11.70 -5.93
CA ASP A 190 -11.57 -12.50 -4.70
C ASP A 190 -10.09 -12.58 -4.27
N TRP A 191 -9.84 -12.54 -2.97
CA TRP A 191 -8.52 -12.45 -2.35
C TRP A 191 -7.61 -13.59 -2.78
N TYR A 192 -8.15 -14.71 -3.27
CA TYR A 192 -7.38 -15.86 -3.76
C TYR A 192 -6.59 -15.53 -5.03
N PHE A 193 -7.08 -14.58 -5.83
CA PHE A 193 -6.53 -14.24 -7.13
C PHE A 193 -5.77 -12.91 -7.07
N PRO A 194 -4.51 -12.87 -7.55
CA PRO A 194 -3.78 -11.62 -7.66
C PRO A 194 -4.45 -10.68 -8.66
N ALA A 195 -4.23 -9.37 -8.49
CA ALA A 195 -4.41 -8.41 -9.56
C ALA A 195 -3.58 -8.84 -10.79
N GLN A 196 -4.17 -8.75 -11.98
CA GLN A 196 -3.49 -9.10 -13.22
C GLN A 196 -2.47 -8.02 -13.60
N ASP A 197 -1.25 -8.42 -13.95
CA ASP A 197 -0.12 -7.51 -14.24
C ASP A 197 -0.31 -6.67 -15.51
N ASN A 198 -1.35 -6.92 -16.30
CA ASN A 198 -1.63 -6.22 -17.56
C ASN A 198 -2.55 -5.00 -17.42
N ASP A 199 -3.15 -4.76 -16.24
CA ASP A 199 -3.94 -3.56 -15.99
C ASP A 199 -3.10 -2.53 -15.20
N PRO A 200 -2.69 -1.40 -15.81
CA PRO A 200 -1.87 -0.39 -15.13
C PRO A 200 -2.61 0.34 -14.00
N ARG A 201 -3.92 0.10 -13.83
CA ARG A 201 -4.73 0.67 -12.75
C ARG A 201 -4.97 -0.32 -11.61
N LEU A 202 -4.41 -1.52 -11.68
CA LEU A 202 -4.47 -2.52 -10.63
C LEU A 202 -3.06 -2.85 -10.15
N CYS A 203 -2.92 -3.11 -8.85
CA CYS A 203 -1.68 -3.64 -8.30
C CYS A 203 -1.95 -4.55 -7.11
N ASN A 204 -1.03 -5.47 -6.83
CA ASN A 204 -0.99 -6.21 -5.58
C ASN A 204 -0.18 -5.37 -4.58
N LEU A 205 -0.86 -4.69 -3.65
CA LEU A 205 -0.19 -3.91 -2.59
C LEU A 205 0.56 -4.84 -1.63
N ALA A 206 -0.08 -5.95 -1.28
CA ALA A 206 0.52 -7.06 -0.57
C ALA A 206 0.02 -8.36 -1.20
N GLY A 207 0.88 -9.36 -1.27
CA GLY A 207 0.52 -10.66 -1.82
C GLY A 207 1.03 -11.78 -0.93
N ASN A 208 0.42 -12.95 -1.12
CA ASN A 208 0.81 -14.17 -0.43
C ASN A 208 0.69 -14.05 1.10
N LEU A 209 -0.30 -13.30 1.59
CA LEU A 209 -0.59 -13.18 3.01
C LEU A 209 -1.14 -14.50 3.56
N GLY A 210 -0.92 -14.74 4.86
CA GLY A 210 -1.48 -15.85 5.60
C GLY A 210 -2.67 -15.42 6.45
N LYS A 211 -3.66 -16.30 6.57
CA LYS A 211 -4.80 -16.12 7.47
C LYS A 211 -4.57 -16.74 8.83
N TRP A 212 -5.09 -16.07 9.84
CA TRP A 212 -4.90 -16.43 11.24
C TRP A 212 -6.24 -16.66 11.93
N GLY A 213 -6.40 -17.82 12.56
CA GLY A 213 -7.57 -18.16 13.37
C GLY A 213 -7.58 -17.42 14.71
N LYS A 214 -8.72 -17.52 15.42
CA LYS A 214 -8.89 -16.91 16.75
C LYS A 214 -7.96 -17.50 17.83
N ASP A 215 -7.47 -18.71 17.61
CA ASP A 215 -6.48 -19.36 18.46
C ASP A 215 -5.03 -18.93 18.13
N ASN A 216 -4.87 -17.89 17.28
CA ASN A 216 -3.59 -17.37 16.82
C ASN A 216 -2.74 -18.40 16.05
N ARG A 217 -3.39 -19.39 15.44
CA ARG A 217 -2.75 -20.33 14.51
C ARG A 217 -3.02 -19.92 13.07
N MET A 218 -2.01 -20.09 12.23
CA MET A 218 -2.18 -19.92 10.79
C MET A 218 -3.14 -21.00 10.27
N MET A 219 -4.21 -20.56 9.63
CA MET A 219 -5.23 -21.44 9.02
C MET A 219 -4.90 -21.69 7.55
N GLU A 220 -4.48 -20.64 6.86
CA GLU A 220 -4.10 -20.69 5.44
C GLU A 220 -2.82 -19.90 5.26
N LYS A 221 -1.88 -20.44 4.50
CA LYS A 221 -0.51 -19.92 4.45
C LYS A 221 -0.25 -19.02 3.26
N ASP A 222 -1.03 -19.06 2.18
CA ASP A 222 -0.71 -18.34 0.94
C ASP A 222 -1.96 -17.91 0.18
N HIS A 223 -1.72 -17.23 -0.96
CA HIS A 223 -2.71 -16.83 -1.96
C HIS A 223 -3.69 -15.74 -1.51
N HIS A 224 -3.40 -14.97 -0.45
CA HIS A 224 -4.21 -13.82 -0.07
C HIS A 224 -3.58 -12.52 -0.57
N TYR A 225 -4.35 -11.74 -1.32
CA TYR A 225 -3.89 -10.51 -1.97
C TYR A 225 -4.68 -9.30 -1.50
N LEU A 226 -3.96 -8.27 -1.04
CA LEU A 226 -4.47 -6.92 -0.87
C LEU A 226 -4.24 -6.16 -2.16
N VAL A 227 -5.32 -5.72 -2.82
CA VAL A 227 -5.23 -5.06 -4.12
C VAL A 227 -5.40 -3.55 -4.02
N GLY A 228 -4.64 -2.81 -4.82
CA GLY A 228 -4.83 -1.39 -5.07
C GLY A 228 -5.54 -1.16 -6.40
N ILE A 229 -6.47 -0.20 -6.44
CA ILE A 229 -7.19 0.19 -7.66
C ILE A 229 -7.11 1.71 -7.84
N ASP A 230 -6.55 2.17 -8.97
CA ASP A 230 -6.56 3.58 -9.36
C ASP A 230 -7.93 3.98 -9.92
N LEU A 231 -8.62 4.86 -9.20
CA LEU A 231 -9.88 5.45 -9.59
C LEU A 231 -9.73 6.46 -10.73
N ALA A 232 -8.51 6.90 -11.06
CA ALA A 232 -8.18 7.80 -12.18
C ALA A 232 -9.17 8.98 -12.33
N PRO A 233 -9.23 9.90 -11.34
CA PRO A 233 -10.08 11.09 -11.41
C PRO A 233 -9.64 12.00 -12.56
N ASP A 234 -10.53 12.93 -12.96
CA ASP A 234 -10.14 13.97 -13.92
C ASP A 234 -9.19 14.97 -13.27
N ALA A 235 -7.91 14.90 -13.64
CA ALA A 235 -6.86 15.74 -13.08
C ALA A 235 -7.03 17.24 -13.35
N ARG A 236 -7.95 17.64 -14.25
CA ARG A 236 -8.27 19.05 -14.55
C ARG A 236 -9.37 19.61 -13.67
N ARG A 237 -9.99 18.77 -12.82
CA ARG A 237 -11.14 19.13 -11.99
C ARG A 237 -10.82 18.90 -10.52
N THR A 238 -11.41 19.72 -9.67
CA THR A 238 -11.24 19.62 -8.22
C THR A 238 -12.22 18.59 -7.67
N LEU A 239 -11.71 17.47 -7.15
CA LEU A 239 -12.51 16.39 -6.58
C LEU A 239 -12.90 16.76 -5.14
N THR A 240 -14.16 16.54 -4.77
CA THR A 240 -14.70 16.85 -3.42
C THR A 240 -15.22 15.63 -2.68
N GLY A 241 -15.55 14.54 -3.39
CA GLY A 241 -16.08 13.35 -2.76
C GLY A 241 -15.98 12.10 -3.62
N VAL A 242 -15.97 10.97 -2.93
CA VAL A 242 -16.09 9.64 -3.52
C VAL A 242 -17.24 8.92 -2.84
N ARG A 243 -18.18 8.37 -3.60
CA ARG A 243 -19.20 7.44 -3.12
C ARG A 243 -18.91 6.06 -3.67
N ILE A 244 -18.97 5.04 -2.82
CA ILE A 244 -18.77 3.64 -3.20
C ILE A 244 -20.05 2.88 -2.87
N GLU A 245 -20.64 2.29 -3.90
CA GLU A 245 -21.81 1.43 -3.81
C GLU A 245 -21.37 0.00 -4.11
N LYS A 246 -21.45 -0.90 -3.14
CA LYS A 246 -21.17 -2.34 -3.33
C LYS A 246 -22.47 -3.08 -3.62
N SER A 247 -22.44 -3.98 -4.60
CA SER A 247 -23.52 -4.95 -4.81
C SER A 247 -23.55 -6.02 -3.70
N ASP A 248 -24.49 -6.96 -3.76
CA ASP A 248 -24.60 -8.05 -2.78
C ASP A 248 -23.51 -9.14 -2.91
N SER A 249 -22.61 -9.08 -3.90
CA SER A 249 -21.57 -10.11 -4.09
C SER A 249 -20.32 -9.86 -3.25
N GLY A 250 -19.75 -10.95 -2.71
CA GLY A 250 -18.50 -10.94 -1.95
C GLY A 250 -18.56 -10.15 -0.63
N VAL A 251 -17.52 -10.31 0.19
CA VAL A 251 -17.26 -9.52 1.39
C VAL A 251 -16.11 -8.58 1.10
N LEU A 252 -16.38 -7.27 1.06
CA LEU A 252 -15.35 -6.26 0.80
C LEU A 252 -14.78 -5.76 2.12
N THR A 253 -13.46 -5.57 2.17
CA THR A 253 -12.79 -4.76 3.18
C THR A 253 -12.04 -3.63 2.50
N LEU A 254 -12.34 -2.38 2.85
CA LEU A 254 -11.60 -1.18 2.44
C LEU A 254 -10.59 -0.83 3.54
N TRP A 255 -9.31 -0.85 3.19
CA TRP A 255 -8.18 -0.74 4.12
C TRP A 255 -7.56 0.66 4.18
N GLY A 256 -7.68 1.41 3.09
CA GLY A 256 -7.03 2.71 2.95
C GLY A 256 -7.31 3.34 1.61
N MET A 257 -6.97 4.63 1.53
CA MET A 257 -7.11 5.42 0.32
C MET A 257 -6.05 6.52 0.30
N THR A 258 -5.42 6.73 -0.86
CA THR A 258 -4.36 7.73 -1.02
C THR A 258 -4.45 8.41 -2.38
N GLY A 259 -4.18 9.70 -2.42
CA GLY A 259 -4.18 10.50 -3.65
C GLY A 259 -2.79 11.04 -3.96
N VAL A 260 -2.54 11.33 -5.24
CA VAL A 260 -1.36 12.07 -5.70
C VAL A 260 -1.84 13.40 -6.26
N THR A 261 -1.37 14.50 -5.68
CA THR A 261 -1.69 15.86 -6.13
C THR A 261 -0.56 16.42 -7.00
N PRO A 262 -0.85 17.43 -7.86
CA PRO A 262 0.17 18.15 -8.61
C PRO A 262 1.30 18.71 -7.76
#